data_AF-A0A2X1J849-F1
#
_entry.id   AF-A0A2X1J849-F1
#
_cell.length_a   1.000
_cell.length_b   1.000
_cell.length_c   1.000
_cell.angle_alpha   90.00
_cell.angle_beta   90.00
_cell.angle_gamma   90.00
#
_symmetry.space_group_name_H-M   'P 1'
#
loop_
_entity.id
_entity.type
_entity.pdbx_description
1 polymer ?
#
loop_
_entity_poly.entity_id
_entity_poly.type
_entity_poly.pdbx_seq_one_letter_code
_entity_poly.pdbx_strand_id
1 'polypeptide(L)'
;MVKEVVIKVIRPDILPVIKADLKLIYRLARWVPRLLPDGRRLRPTEVVREYEKTLIDELNLLRESANAIQLRRNFEDSPMLYIPEVYPDYCSEGMMVMERIYGIPVSDVAALEKNGTNMKLLAERGVQVFFTQVFRDSFFHADMHPWQHLRKL
;
A
#
# COMPACT_ATOMS: atom_id res chain seq x y z
N MET A 1 -11.34 28.53 3.27
CA MET A 1 -11.94 27.20 3.53
C MET A 1 -10.91 26.36 4.26
N VAL A 2 -11.27 25.72 5.37
CA VAL A 2 -10.40 24.77 6.08
C VAL A 2 -10.49 23.44 5.33
N LYS A 3 -9.35 22.88 4.90
CA LYS A 3 -9.29 21.54 4.31
C LYS A 3 -8.93 20.53 5.41
N GLU A 4 -9.68 19.45 5.52
CA GLU A 4 -9.35 18.35 6.43
C GLU A 4 -8.28 17.45 5.80
N VAL A 5 -7.32 17.02 6.62
CA VAL A 5 -6.18 16.21 6.17
C VAL A 5 -5.98 14.97 7.04
N VAL A 6 -5.33 13.97 6.46
CA VAL A 6 -4.81 12.79 7.16
C VAL A 6 -3.29 12.87 7.13
N ILE A 7 -2.67 12.61 8.28
CA ILE A 7 -1.22 12.56 8.43
C ILE A 7 -0.82 11.12 8.74
N LYS A 8 -0.11 10.49 7.80
CA LYS A 8 0.52 9.18 8.00
C LYS A 8 1.93 9.41 8.54
N VAL A 9 2.29 8.72 9.62
CA VAL A 9 3.57 8.90 10.31
C VAL A 9 4.23 7.55 10.56
N ILE A 10 5.52 7.44 10.25
CA ILE A 10 6.35 6.29 10.64
C ILE A 10 6.67 6.40 12.12
N ARG A 11 6.55 5.28 12.86
CA ARG A 11 6.92 5.26 14.27
C ARG A 11 8.42 5.56 14.41
N PRO A 12 8.82 6.57 15.20
CA PRO A 12 10.21 7.05 15.23
C PRO A 12 11.22 6.01 15.74
N ASP A 13 10.75 5.01 16.48
CA ASP A 13 11.53 3.94 17.11
C ASP A 13 11.47 2.61 16.35
N ILE A 14 10.89 2.57 15.15
CA ILE A 14 10.67 1.30 14.43
C ILE A 14 11.96 0.71 13.84
N LEU A 15 12.91 1.54 13.43
CA LEU A 15 14.13 1.09 12.75
C LEU A 15 14.97 0.14 13.61
N PRO A 16 15.26 0.43 14.89
CA PRO A 16 15.91 -0.52 15.79
C PRO A 16 15.16 -1.85 15.93
N VAL A 17 13.82 -1.80 16.03
CA VAL A 17 12.97 -3.00 16.17
C VAL A 17 13.07 -3.88 14.92
N ILE A 18 12.90 -3.28 13.74
CA ILE A 18 13.04 -3.97 12.44
C ILE A 18 14.40 -4.63 12.31
N LYS A 19 15.49 -3.92 12.68
CA LYS A 19 16.85 -4.48 12.62
C LYS A 19 17.02 -5.68 13.56
N ALA A 20 16.42 -5.65 14.75
CA ALA A 20 16.47 -6.77 15.69
C ALA A 20 15.72 -7.99 15.14
N ASP A 21 14.53 -7.78 14.57
CA ASP A 21 13.70 -8.84 13.99
C ASP A 21 14.37 -9.45 12.75
N LEU A 22 14.89 -8.63 11.84
CA LEU A 22 15.66 -9.09 10.69
C LEU A 22 16.85 -9.94 11.11
N LYS A 23 17.58 -9.54 12.16
CA LYS A 23 18.69 -10.33 12.69
C LYS A 23 18.25 -11.72 13.18
N LEU A 24 17.08 -11.82 13.81
CA LEU A 24 16.50 -13.09 14.22
C LEU A 24 16.10 -13.94 13.00
N ILE A 25 15.41 -13.34 12.03
CA ILE A 25 14.96 -14.01 10.81
C ILE A 25 16.18 -14.52 10.00
N TYR A 26 17.24 -13.71 9.87
CA TYR A 26 18.51 -14.14 9.24
C TYR A 26 19.22 -15.27 9.98
N ARG A 27 19.08 -15.37 11.30
CA ARG A 27 19.58 -16.53 12.05
C ARG A 27 18.78 -17.76 11.66
N LEU A 28 17.45 -17.69 11.70
CA LEU A 28 16.57 -18.81 11.34
C LEU A 28 16.79 -19.27 9.88
N ALA A 29 16.88 -18.34 8.93
CA ALA A 29 17.12 -18.64 7.52
C ALA A 29 18.44 -19.39 7.27
N ARG A 30 19.46 -19.21 8.13
CA ARG A 30 20.72 -19.99 8.05
C ARG A 30 20.57 -21.42 8.55
N TRP A 31 19.59 -21.71 9.41
CA TRP A 31 19.31 -23.05 9.93
C TRP A 31 18.36 -23.85 9.02
N VAL A 32 17.45 -23.18 8.30
CA VAL A 32 16.47 -23.82 7.40
C VAL A 32 17.10 -24.83 6.40
N PRO A 33 18.21 -24.52 5.70
CA PRO A 33 18.85 -25.48 4.78
C PRO A 33 19.47 -26.70 5.46
N ARG A 34 19.65 -26.68 6.78
CA ARG A 34 20.20 -27.78 7.58
C ARG A 34 19.12 -28.66 8.21
N LEU A 35 17.92 -28.12 8.42
CA LEU A 35 16.81 -28.78 9.10
C LEU A 35 15.77 -29.36 8.15
N LEU A 36 15.69 -28.87 6.91
CA LEU A 36 14.70 -29.29 5.93
C LEU A 36 15.37 -29.90 4.69
N PRO A 37 14.91 -31.07 4.21
CA PRO A 37 15.46 -31.74 3.02
C PRO A 37 15.50 -30.86 1.76
N ASP A 38 14.48 -30.00 1.59
CA ASP A 38 14.37 -29.05 0.48
C ASP A 38 14.90 -27.64 0.78
N GLY A 39 15.49 -27.41 1.96
CA GLY A 39 15.83 -26.07 2.44
C GLY A 39 16.88 -25.32 1.62
N ARG A 40 17.68 -26.02 0.79
CA ARG A 40 18.62 -25.39 -0.16
C ARG A 40 17.93 -24.81 -1.41
N ARG A 41 16.81 -25.38 -1.85
CA ARG A 41 16.08 -24.90 -3.05
C ARG A 41 15.35 -23.59 -2.78
N LEU A 42 14.93 -23.37 -1.54
CA LEU A 42 14.20 -22.18 -1.10
C LEU A 42 15.05 -20.91 -0.98
N ARG A 43 16.39 -21.03 -1.03
CA ARG A 43 17.35 -19.91 -0.87
C ARG A 43 16.91 -18.94 0.26
N PRO A 44 16.62 -19.44 1.48
CA PRO A 44 15.91 -18.68 2.51
C PRO A 44 16.61 -17.36 2.88
N THR A 45 17.94 -17.34 2.91
CA THR A 45 18.71 -16.12 3.19
C THR A 45 18.48 -15.01 2.16
N GLU A 46 18.23 -15.39 0.90
CA GLU A 46 17.96 -14.43 -0.16
C GLU A 46 16.54 -13.92 -0.11
N VAL A 47 15.57 -14.77 0.22
CA VAL A 47 14.20 -14.35 0.50
C VAL A 47 14.19 -13.29 1.61
N VAL A 48 14.95 -13.51 2.69
CA VAL A 48 15.09 -12.52 3.78
C VAL A 48 15.76 -11.24 3.31
N ARG A 49 16.73 -11.32 2.40
CA ARG A 49 17.39 -10.13 1.82
C ARG A 49 16.46 -9.29 0.96
N GLU A 50 15.66 -9.93 0.11
CA GLU A 50 14.64 -9.22 -0.67
C GLU A 50 13.58 -8.61 0.25
N TYR A 51 13.18 -9.34 1.31
CA TYR A 51 12.26 -8.82 2.32
C TYR A 51 12.83 -7.61 3.08
N GLU A 52 14.08 -7.65 3.54
CA GLU A 52 14.75 -6.51 4.18
C GLU A 52 14.74 -5.29 3.26
N LYS A 53 15.12 -5.48 1.99
CA LYS A 53 15.15 -4.39 1.01
C LYS A 53 13.77 -3.75 0.85
N THR A 54 12.73 -4.57 0.64
CA THR A 54 11.34 -4.08 0.50
C THR A 54 10.87 -3.37 1.76
N LEU A 55 11.12 -3.93 2.94
CA LEU A 55 10.70 -3.37 4.23
C LEU A 55 11.36 -2.01 4.49
N ILE A 56 12.65 -1.85 4.17
CA ILE A 56 13.35 -0.56 4.31
C ILE A 56 12.85 0.45 3.29
N ASP A 57 12.58 0.02 2.05
CA ASP A 57 12.02 0.89 1.01
C ASP A 57 10.64 1.44 1.40
N GLU A 58 9.81 0.66 2.11
CA GLU A 58 8.50 1.08 2.63
C GLU A 58 8.57 2.12 3.75
N LEU A 59 9.70 2.26 4.45
CA LEU A 59 9.87 3.27 5.50
C LEU A 59 10.05 4.69 4.95
N ASN A 60 10.13 4.85 3.63
CA ASN A 60 10.25 6.15 3.00
C ASN A 60 8.90 6.61 2.42
N LEU A 61 8.18 7.41 3.20
CA LEU A 61 6.88 7.96 2.82
C LEU A 61 6.96 9.01 1.69
N LEU A 62 8.15 9.52 1.31
CA LEU A 62 8.30 10.34 0.10
C LEU A 62 8.08 9.50 -1.16
N ARG A 63 8.54 8.25 -1.17
CA ARG A 63 8.30 7.33 -2.28
C ARG A 63 6.81 7.03 -2.40
N GLU A 64 6.14 6.78 -1.28
CA GLU A 64 4.69 6.60 -1.24
C GLU A 64 3.94 7.85 -1.72
N SER A 65 4.36 9.04 -1.27
CA SER A 65 3.79 10.33 -1.69
C SER A 65 3.91 10.54 -3.20
N ALA A 66 5.10 10.32 -3.77
CA ALA A 66 5.35 10.44 -5.20
C ALA A 66 4.50 9.44 -6.01
N ASN A 67 4.38 8.20 -5.52
CA ASN A 67 3.55 7.17 -6.10
C ASN A 67 2.06 7.56 -6.12
N ALA A 68 1.54 8.11 -5.02
CA ALA A 68 0.16 8.56 -4.93
C ALA A 68 -0.13 9.76 -5.83
N ILE A 69 0.81 10.71 -5.97
CA ILE A 69 0.71 11.84 -6.90
C ILE A 69 0.65 11.34 -8.34
N GLN A 70 1.53 10.40 -8.71
CA GLN A 70 1.53 9.81 -10.04
C GLN A 70 0.22 9.07 -10.31
N LEU A 71 -0.25 8.30 -9.35
CA LEU A 71 -1.50 7.57 -9.48
C LEU A 71 -2.70 8.54 -9.64
N ARG A 72 -2.75 9.64 -8.89
CA ARG A 72 -3.79 10.66 -9.05
C ARG A 72 -3.79 11.25 -10.46
N ARG A 73 -2.62 11.57 -11.02
CA ARG A 73 -2.49 12.07 -12.40
C ARG A 73 -3.01 11.07 -13.44
N ASN A 74 -2.74 9.78 -13.26
CA ASN A 74 -3.24 8.74 -14.17
C ASN A 74 -4.78 8.61 -14.17
N PHE A 75 -5.46 9.09 -13.12
CA PHE A 75 -6.90 8.97 -12.94
C PHE A 75 -7.64 10.31 -12.90
N GLU A 76 -6.97 11.43 -13.20
CA GLU A 76 -7.53 12.79 -13.05
C GLU A 76 -8.85 12.98 -13.82
N ASP A 77 -8.96 12.42 -15.03
CA ASP A 77 -10.17 12.47 -15.87
C ASP A 77 -11.04 11.20 -15.78
N SER A 78 -10.73 10.28 -14.86
CA SER A 78 -11.44 9.01 -14.75
C SER A 78 -12.65 9.12 -13.82
N PRO A 79 -13.86 8.75 -14.27
CA PRO A 79 -15.02 8.67 -13.38
C PRO A 79 -14.97 7.45 -12.43
N MET A 80 -14.00 6.56 -12.61
CA MET A 80 -13.95 5.25 -11.94
C MET A 80 -13.30 5.28 -10.57
N LEU A 81 -12.32 6.16 -10.37
CA LEU A 81 -11.48 6.17 -9.18
C LEU A 81 -11.16 7.61 -8.77
N TYR A 82 -11.38 7.91 -7.50
CA TYR A 82 -10.92 9.16 -6.92
C TYR A 82 -9.69 8.87 -6.05
N ILE A 83 -8.64 9.67 -6.21
CA ILE A 83 -7.40 9.54 -5.44
C ILE A 83 -7.17 10.83 -4.68
N PRO A 84 -7.01 10.80 -3.34
CA PRO A 84 -6.85 12.00 -2.52
C PRO A 84 -5.64 12.84 -2.93
N GLU A 85 -5.74 14.15 -2.74
CA GLU A 85 -4.66 15.10 -3.00
C GLU A 85 -3.54 14.88 -1.97
N VAL A 86 -2.32 14.64 -2.40
CA VAL A 86 -1.14 14.64 -1.51
C VAL A 86 -0.59 16.06 -1.46
N TYR A 87 -0.18 16.53 -0.28
CA TYR A 87 0.40 17.87 -0.10
C TYR A 87 1.94 17.77 0.04
N PRO A 88 2.72 17.89 -1.07
CA PRO A 88 4.14 17.52 -1.07
C PRO A 88 4.98 18.42 -0.16
N ASP A 89 4.60 19.69 -0.03
CA ASP A 89 5.27 20.68 0.81
C ASP A 89 5.25 20.30 2.31
N TYR A 90 4.37 19.36 2.70
CA TYR A 90 4.23 18.86 4.07
C TYR A 90 4.66 17.39 4.21
N CYS A 91 5.28 16.80 3.18
CA CYS A 91 5.77 15.42 3.23
C CYS A 91 7.28 15.36 3.57
N SER A 92 7.68 14.29 4.24
CA SER A 92 9.07 13.94 4.55
C SER A 92 9.23 12.41 4.53
N GLU A 93 10.44 11.88 4.73
CA GLU A 93 10.66 10.43 4.74
C GLU A 93 9.79 9.70 5.79
N GLY A 94 9.54 10.34 6.94
CA GLY A 94 8.77 9.75 8.03
C GLY A 94 7.31 10.24 8.14
N MET A 95 6.85 11.13 7.24
CA MET A 95 5.52 11.71 7.31
C MET A 95 4.93 12.01 5.94
N MET A 96 3.67 11.63 5.71
CA MET A 96 2.91 11.96 4.50
C MET A 96 1.59 12.63 4.87
N VAL A 97 1.28 13.75 4.21
CA VAL A 97 0.04 14.50 4.42
C VAL A 97 -0.81 14.44 3.15
N MET A 98 -2.07 14.05 3.30
CA MET A 98 -3.01 13.93 2.19
C MET A 98 -4.43 14.39 2.57
N GLU A 99 -5.23 14.68 1.56
CA GLU A 99 -6.64 15.01 1.67
C GLU A 99 -7.40 13.93 2.44
N ARG A 100 -8.24 14.36 3.39
CA ARG A 100 -9.11 13.44 4.10
C ARG A 100 -10.31 13.06 3.25
N ILE A 101 -10.45 11.78 2.95
CA ILE A 101 -11.65 11.20 2.35
C ILE A 101 -12.47 10.47 3.40
N TYR A 102 -13.79 10.57 3.28
CA TYR A 102 -14.74 9.74 4.03
C TYR A 102 -15.25 8.64 3.10
N GLY A 103 -15.78 7.52 3.57
CA GLY A 103 -16.34 6.48 2.70
C GLY A 103 -16.77 5.24 3.48
N ILE A 104 -17.56 4.38 2.84
CA ILE A 104 -17.88 3.06 3.39
C ILE A 104 -16.78 2.10 2.97
N PRO A 105 -16.13 1.40 3.91
CA PRO A 105 -15.13 0.40 3.59
C PRO A 105 -15.67 -0.71 2.70
N VAL A 106 -14.88 -1.15 1.73
CA VAL A 106 -15.25 -2.29 0.86
C VAL A 106 -15.43 -3.59 1.64
N SER A 107 -14.76 -3.72 2.78
CA SER A 107 -14.88 -4.84 3.72
C SER A 107 -16.20 -4.86 4.50
N ASP A 108 -16.90 -3.73 4.61
CA ASP A 108 -18.17 -3.61 5.34
C ASP A 108 -19.36 -3.84 4.40
N VAL A 109 -19.55 -5.10 4.03
CA VAL A 109 -20.62 -5.53 3.12
C VAL A 109 -22.01 -5.11 3.63
N ALA A 110 -22.25 -5.21 4.93
CA ALA A 110 -23.53 -4.86 5.53
C ALA A 110 -23.85 -3.36 5.37
N ALA A 111 -22.87 -2.48 5.60
CA ALA A 111 -23.04 -1.05 5.38
C ALA A 111 -23.23 -0.72 3.90
N LEU A 112 -22.52 -1.39 2.99
CA LEU A 112 -22.66 -1.19 1.54
C LEU A 112 -24.05 -1.59 1.04
N GLU A 113 -24.57 -2.74 1.48
CA GLU A 113 -25.92 -3.21 1.16
C GLU A 113 -26.97 -2.24 1.70
N LYS A 114 -26.84 -1.78 2.95
CA LYS A 114 -27.73 -0.79 3.55
C LYS A 114 -27.71 0.55 2.81
N ASN A 115 -26.57 0.93 2.24
CA ASN A 115 -26.42 2.12 1.42
C ASN A 115 -26.98 1.95 0.00
N GLY A 116 -27.51 0.76 -0.35
CA GLY A 116 -28.00 0.48 -1.70
C GLY A 116 -26.89 0.42 -2.76
N THR A 117 -25.65 0.12 -2.34
CA THR A 117 -24.49 0.11 -3.22
C THR A 117 -24.63 -1.02 -4.24
N ASN A 118 -24.41 -0.72 -5.52
CA ASN A 118 -24.38 -1.75 -6.56
C ASN A 118 -23.07 -2.56 -6.47
N MET A 119 -23.12 -3.70 -5.77
CA MET A 119 -21.97 -4.57 -5.54
C MET A 119 -21.36 -5.12 -6.84
N LYS A 120 -22.18 -5.34 -7.88
CA LYS A 120 -21.69 -5.78 -9.18
C LYS A 120 -20.85 -4.69 -9.84
N LEU A 121 -21.37 -3.46 -9.89
CA LEU A 121 -20.65 -2.31 -10.43
C LEU A 121 -19.37 -2.01 -9.62
N LEU A 122 -19.41 -2.19 -8.30
CA LEU A 122 -18.24 -2.06 -7.43
C LEU A 122 -17.14 -3.06 -7.81
N ALA A 123 -17.50 -4.34 -7.97
CA ALA A 123 -16.57 -5.37 -8.39
C ALA A 123 -16.01 -5.11 -9.80
N GLU A 124 -16.87 -4.74 -10.76
CA GLU A 124 -16.47 -4.41 -12.13
C GLU A 124 -15.47 -3.25 -12.16
N ARG A 125 -15.75 -2.16 -11.42
CA ARG A 125 -14.82 -1.02 -11.30
C ARG A 125 -13.52 -1.41 -10.64
N GLY A 126 -13.54 -2.23 -9.59
CA GLY A 126 -12.33 -2.71 -8.92
C GLY A 126 -11.41 -3.47 -9.88
N VAL A 127 -11.96 -4.39 -10.65
CA VAL A 127 -11.23 -5.16 -11.67
C VAL A 127 -10.72 -4.24 -12.79
N GLN A 128 -11.53 -3.30 -13.25
CA GLN A 128 -11.13 -2.37 -14.31
C GLN A 128 -10.00 -1.43 -13.86
N VAL A 129 -10.05 -0.92 -12.63
CA VAL A 129 -8.97 -0.11 -12.04
C VAL A 129 -7.68 -0.92 -11.97
N PHE A 130 -7.74 -2.17 -11.49
CA PHE A 130 -6.59 -3.06 -11.43
C PHE A 130 -5.94 -3.24 -12.80
N PHE A 131 -6.73 -3.60 -13.83
CA PHE A 131 -6.19 -3.79 -15.18
C PHE A 131 -5.69 -2.50 -15.81
N THR A 132 -6.31 -1.37 -15.50
CA THR A 132 -5.84 -0.05 -15.98
C THR A 132 -4.45 0.27 -15.40
N GLN A 133 -4.24 0.04 -14.11
CA GLN A 133 -2.94 0.25 -13.47
C GLN A 133 -1.84 -0.65 -14.08
N VAL A 134 -2.16 -1.93 -14.29
CA VAL A 134 -1.19 -2.92 -14.79
C VAL A 134 -0.85 -2.69 -16.26
N PHE A 135 -1.87 -2.54 -17.12
CA PHE A 135 -1.67 -2.55 -18.57
C PHE A 135 -1.55 -1.17 -19.21
N ARG A 136 -2.29 -0.17 -18.72
CA ARG A 136 -2.24 1.19 -19.29
C ARG A 136 -1.11 1.98 -18.66
N ASP A 137 -1.02 1.95 -17.33
CA ASP A 137 -0.15 2.87 -16.59
C ASP A 137 1.25 2.29 -16.35
N SER A 138 1.42 0.97 -16.54
CA SER A 138 2.64 0.23 -16.15
C SER A 138 3.11 0.56 -14.72
N PHE A 139 2.17 0.96 -13.87
CA PHE A 139 2.39 1.50 -12.55
C PHE A 139 1.33 0.92 -11.63
N PHE A 140 1.75 -0.05 -10.82
CA PHE A 140 0.87 -0.85 -10.00
C PHE A 140 1.17 -0.62 -8.52
N HIS A 141 0.15 -0.24 -7.76
CA HIS A 141 0.24 -0.27 -6.30
C HIS A 141 -0.03 -1.71 -5.86
N ALA A 142 1.03 -2.48 -5.64
CA ALA A 142 0.93 -3.92 -5.37
C ALA A 142 0.18 -4.27 -4.09
N ASP A 143 0.00 -3.28 -3.22
CA ASP A 143 -0.81 -3.38 -2.03
C ASP A 143 -2.11 -2.59 -2.22
N MET A 144 -3.05 -3.14 -2.99
CA MET A 144 -4.42 -2.63 -3.04
C MET A 144 -5.14 -2.93 -1.72
N HIS A 145 -4.65 -2.38 -0.61
CA HIS A 145 -5.34 -2.39 0.66
C HIS A 145 -6.69 -1.69 0.49
N PRO A 146 -7.83 -2.38 0.71
CA PRO A 146 -9.17 -1.89 0.35
C PRO A 146 -9.53 -0.53 0.97
N TRP A 147 -8.84 -0.16 2.04
CA TRP A 147 -9.08 1.05 2.82
C TRP A 147 -8.45 2.33 2.23
N GLN A 148 -7.46 2.23 1.33
CA GLN A 148 -6.64 3.40 0.95
C GLN A 148 -7.15 4.19 -0.26
N HIS A 149 -7.88 3.57 -1.20
CA HIS A 149 -8.05 4.18 -2.53
C HIS A 149 -9.45 4.16 -3.16
N LEU A 150 -10.50 3.69 -2.48
CA LEU A 150 -11.83 3.59 -3.10
C LEU A 150 -12.88 4.47 -2.41
N ARG A 151 -13.13 5.66 -2.98
CA ARG A 151 -14.47 6.27 -2.96
C ARG A 151 -14.80 6.98 -4.27
N LYS A 152 -15.60 6.29 -5.08
CA LYS A 152 -16.82 6.82 -5.73
C LYS A 152 -17.72 5.62 -6.05
N LEU A 153 -18.47 5.15 -5.05
CA LEU A 153 -19.77 4.52 -5.22
C LEU A 153 -20.67 4.94 -4.05
#